data_AF-A0A9P7G6M4-F1
#
_entry.id   AF-A0A9P7G6M4-F1
#
_cell.length_a   1.000
_cell.length_b   1.000
_cell.length_c   1.000
_cell.angle_alpha   90.00
_cell.angle_beta   90.00
_cell.angle_gamma   90.00
#
_symmetry.space_group_name_H-M   'P 1'
#
loop_
_entity.id
_entity.type
_entity.pdbx_description
1 polymer ?
#
loop_
_entity_poly.entity_id
_entity_poly.type
_entity_poly.pdbx_seq_one_letter_code
_entity_poly.pdbx_strand_id
1 'polypeptide(L)'
;MSRPSFTKPVGSTVNFKIPPDWFITISALSRKNYRQGVFVNTDIPDTSVFFISPPGEQGPIKDIAEGQPTFPIEPRDEPVTLTVSAYYSEGAAAVSAKNFLKPQYASSKLDVQFSAKSPTASAEIPDYVTFFIFVEDTPDSAQVLIYFPSVITIHVVKINPNPIPPPPPSNVIKPYNPVLDLPRPSKFENYLKLDAAKGTAAYAAIKPLDLIVITDGVPNDPPEFELTQVLVKIGQRIKSGPHHPNSLGAQFVQIGSDPAAAVNLPKLLQADTGHIVDSVPYKGPGSISPDKLERILLGGLHPNIRAQQII
;
A
#
# COMPACT_ATOMS: atom_id res chain seq x y z
N MET A 1 11.87 23.40 3.75
CA MET A 1 11.98 22.24 4.67
C MET A 1 12.69 21.11 3.95
N SER A 2 13.52 20.33 4.63
CA SER A 2 14.20 19.18 4.03
C SER A 2 13.18 18.08 3.70
N ARG A 3 13.31 17.47 2.52
CA ARG A 3 12.51 16.31 2.10
C ARG A 3 13.33 15.02 2.29
N PRO A 4 12.66 13.86 2.40
CA PRO A 4 13.29 12.55 2.30
C PRO A 4 14.24 12.45 1.11
N SER A 5 15.38 11.80 1.30
CA SER A 5 16.43 11.66 0.29
C SER A 5 17.11 10.31 0.41
N PHE A 6 17.89 9.93 -0.60
CA PHE A 6 18.65 8.69 -0.62
C PHE A 6 20.03 8.87 -1.24
N THR A 7 20.97 7.99 -0.90
CA THR A 7 22.30 7.93 -1.51
C THR A 7 22.26 7.14 -2.81
N LYS A 8 23.21 7.36 -3.72
CA LYS A 8 23.41 6.45 -4.85
C LYS A 8 23.55 5.00 -4.32
N PRO A 9 22.80 4.02 -4.87
CA PRO A 9 22.95 2.64 -4.44
C PRO A 9 24.37 2.10 -4.68
N VAL A 10 24.82 1.23 -3.77
CA VAL A 10 26.11 0.54 -3.84
C VAL A 10 25.87 -0.96 -3.71
N GLY A 11 25.99 -1.68 -4.83
CA GLY A 11 25.65 -3.10 -4.91
C GLY A 11 24.19 -3.34 -4.54
N SER A 12 23.96 -4.19 -3.54
CA SER A 12 22.63 -4.52 -3.00
C SER A 12 22.09 -3.54 -1.96
N THR A 13 22.77 -2.42 -1.69
CA THR A 13 22.46 -1.56 -0.54
C THR A 13 22.23 -0.11 -0.93
N VAL A 14 21.26 0.54 -0.28
CA VAL A 14 20.98 1.97 -0.39
C VAL A 14 20.62 2.56 0.98
N ASN A 15 21.03 3.80 1.23
CA ASN A 15 20.68 4.53 2.44
C ASN A 15 19.66 5.63 2.14
N PHE A 16 18.69 5.79 3.02
CA PHE A 16 17.70 6.87 3.03
C PHE A 16 17.89 7.73 4.26
N LYS A 17 17.69 9.03 4.09
CA LYS A 17 17.62 10.01 5.18
C LYS A 17 16.23 10.62 5.18
N ILE A 18 15.46 10.30 6.21
CA ILE A 18 14.10 10.76 6.42
C ILE A 18 14.14 11.88 7.47
N PRO A 19 13.68 13.11 7.16
CA PRO A 19 13.61 14.19 8.14
C PRO A 19 12.65 13.87 9.31
N PRO A 20 12.67 14.69 10.38
CA PRO A 20 11.68 14.62 11.45
C PRO A 20 10.25 14.77 10.93
N ASP A 21 9.28 14.26 11.70
CA ASP A 21 7.84 14.40 11.46
C ASP A 21 7.28 13.61 10.26
N TRP A 22 8.01 12.61 9.76
CA TRP A 22 7.53 11.71 8.70
C TRP A 22 7.17 10.34 9.26
N PHE A 23 5.96 9.88 8.96
CA PHE A 23 5.56 8.49 9.13
C PHE A 23 6.14 7.66 7.99
N ILE A 24 6.73 6.50 8.29
CA ILE A 24 7.40 5.64 7.31
C ILE A 24 6.67 4.31 7.24
N THR A 25 6.41 3.80 6.04
CA THR A 25 5.91 2.45 5.81
C THR A 25 6.78 1.75 4.77
N ILE A 26 7.28 0.58 5.12
CA ILE A 26 8.14 -0.21 4.24
C ILE A 26 7.41 -1.51 3.89
N SER A 27 7.44 -1.91 2.62
CA SER A 27 6.93 -3.21 2.17
C SER A 27 7.79 -3.77 1.05
N ALA A 28 7.73 -5.08 0.84
CA ALA A 28 8.47 -5.75 -0.22
C ALA A 28 7.61 -6.80 -0.94
N LEU A 29 7.87 -6.98 -2.22
CA LEU A 29 7.17 -7.91 -3.10
C LEU A 29 8.19 -8.79 -3.83
N SER A 30 8.03 -10.11 -3.73
CA SER A 30 8.75 -11.07 -4.56
C SER A 30 7.98 -11.31 -5.87
N ARG A 31 8.70 -11.35 -6.99
CA ARG A 31 8.17 -11.68 -8.33
C ARG A 31 8.79 -12.96 -8.89
N LYS A 32 9.69 -13.59 -8.15
CA LYS A 32 10.35 -14.85 -8.54
C LYS A 32 9.98 -15.96 -7.58
N ASN A 33 10.14 -17.18 -8.08
CA ASN A 33 9.88 -18.44 -7.37
C ASN A 33 11.06 -18.88 -6.48
N TYR A 34 12.18 -18.15 -6.47
CA TYR A 34 13.27 -18.37 -5.54
C TYR A 34 13.22 -17.37 -4.37
N ARG A 35 13.99 -17.64 -3.31
CA ARG A 35 13.92 -16.82 -2.09
C ARG A 35 14.49 -15.44 -2.33
N GLN A 36 13.74 -14.44 -1.91
CA GLN A 36 14.10 -13.03 -1.87
C GLN A 36 14.12 -12.57 -0.42
N GLY A 37 15.04 -11.68 -0.06
CA GLY A 37 15.14 -11.15 1.28
C GLY A 37 15.50 -9.68 1.26
N VAL A 38 14.88 -8.92 2.15
CA VAL A 38 15.08 -7.47 2.27
C VAL A 38 15.32 -7.16 3.73
N PHE A 39 16.54 -6.79 4.04
CA PHE A 39 16.92 -6.35 5.37
C PHE A 39 16.87 -4.83 5.43
N VAL A 40 16.14 -4.31 6.41
CA VAL A 40 16.09 -2.89 6.71
C VAL A 40 16.67 -2.68 8.08
N ASN A 41 17.76 -1.94 8.14
CA ASN A 41 18.34 -1.47 9.39
C ASN A 41 18.04 0.01 9.57
N THR A 42 17.82 0.45 10.81
CA THR A 42 17.66 1.87 11.11
C THR A 42 18.68 2.30 12.15
N ASP A 43 18.88 3.61 12.29
CA ASP A 43 19.64 4.21 13.40
C ASP A 43 18.84 4.31 14.70
N ILE A 44 17.56 3.88 14.68
CA ILE A 44 16.73 3.79 15.87
C ILE A 44 17.08 2.46 16.60
N PRO A 45 17.35 2.52 17.92
CA PRO A 45 17.64 1.31 18.71
C PRO A 45 16.57 0.23 18.51
N ASP A 46 17.04 -1.01 18.36
CA ASP A 46 16.21 -2.22 18.22
C ASP A 46 15.15 -2.17 17.11
N THR A 47 15.30 -1.26 16.15
CA THR A 47 14.36 -1.06 15.05
C THR A 47 15.02 -1.53 13.75
N SER A 48 14.88 -2.81 13.47
CA SER A 48 15.28 -3.42 12.20
C SER A 48 14.26 -4.48 11.81
N VAL A 49 14.14 -4.74 10.52
CA VAL A 49 13.21 -5.75 10.01
C VAL A 49 13.86 -6.56 8.90
N PHE A 50 13.53 -7.84 8.83
CA PHE A 50 13.96 -8.71 7.75
C PHE A 50 12.76 -9.37 7.11
N PHE A 51 12.45 -8.97 5.88
CA PHE A 51 11.47 -9.60 5.03
C PHE A 51 12.11 -10.78 4.29
N ILE A 52 11.52 -11.98 4.34
CA ILE A 52 12.00 -13.14 3.57
C ILE A 52 10.83 -13.83 2.86
N SER A 53 10.96 -14.08 1.56
CA SER A 53 9.91 -14.76 0.80
C SER A 53 9.99 -16.27 1.03
N PRO A 54 8.84 -16.97 1.09
CA PRO A 54 8.84 -18.43 1.04
C PRO A 54 9.42 -18.93 -0.29
N PRO A 55 10.10 -20.09 -0.30
CA PRO A 55 10.56 -20.69 -1.55
C PRO A 55 9.35 -21.10 -2.39
N GLY A 56 9.39 -20.83 -3.70
CA GLY A 56 8.32 -21.17 -4.63
C GLY A 56 7.18 -20.15 -4.69
N GLU A 57 7.15 -19.14 -3.82
CA GLU A 57 6.05 -18.18 -3.73
C GLU A 57 6.41 -16.81 -4.30
N GLN A 58 5.46 -16.23 -5.05
CA GLN A 58 5.46 -14.84 -5.48
C GLN A 58 4.43 -14.06 -4.66
N GLY A 59 4.63 -12.76 -4.50
CA GLY A 59 3.72 -11.89 -3.76
C GLY A 59 4.39 -11.16 -2.59
N PRO A 60 3.58 -10.66 -1.63
CA PRO A 60 4.09 -9.88 -0.50
C PRO A 60 5.07 -10.68 0.35
N ILE A 61 6.21 -10.06 0.64
CA ILE A 61 7.22 -10.63 1.52
C ILE A 61 6.88 -10.26 2.96
N LYS A 62 6.85 -11.24 3.85
CA LYS A 62 6.53 -11.05 5.27
C LYS A 62 7.81 -10.91 6.08
N ASP A 63 7.74 -10.11 7.14
CA ASP A 63 8.83 -10.04 8.10
C ASP A 63 8.92 -11.33 8.93
N ILE A 64 10.14 -11.71 9.30
CA ILE A 64 10.39 -12.97 9.99
C ILE A 64 10.00 -12.97 11.47
N ALA A 65 9.78 -11.80 12.08
CA ALA A 65 9.52 -11.67 13.51
C ALA A 65 8.00 -11.66 13.80
N GLU A 66 7.24 -10.88 13.06
CA GLU A 66 5.80 -10.63 13.26
C GLU A 66 4.93 -11.19 12.11
N GLY A 67 5.53 -11.63 11.01
CA GLY A 67 4.81 -12.18 9.85
C GLY A 67 3.96 -11.14 9.09
N GLN A 68 4.22 -9.85 9.30
CA GLN A 68 3.54 -8.75 8.65
C GLN A 68 4.16 -8.43 7.28
N PRO A 69 3.34 -8.05 6.27
CA PRO A 69 3.84 -7.66 4.96
C PRO A 69 4.38 -6.23 4.91
N THR A 70 4.26 -5.48 6.01
CA THR A 70 4.69 -4.09 6.13
C THR A 70 5.39 -3.82 7.45
N PHE A 71 6.29 -2.85 7.45
CA PHE A 71 7.01 -2.37 8.63
C PHE A 71 6.81 -0.86 8.78
N PRO A 72 5.91 -0.41 9.68
CA PRO A 72 5.70 0.99 9.96
C PRO A 72 6.73 1.53 10.96
N ILE A 73 7.15 2.78 10.79
CA ILE A 73 7.93 3.53 11.78
C ILE A 73 7.19 4.84 12.05
N GLU A 74 6.90 5.08 13.33
CA GLU A 74 6.23 6.31 13.79
C GLU A 74 7.10 7.55 13.55
N PRO A 75 6.49 8.75 13.42
CA PRO A 75 7.24 9.99 13.26
C PRO A 75 8.21 10.20 14.43
N ARG A 76 9.36 10.78 14.13
CA ARG A 76 10.41 11.07 15.11
C ARG A 76 10.73 12.55 15.10
N ASP A 77 11.15 13.08 16.24
CA ASP A 77 11.61 14.46 16.39
C ASP A 77 13.02 14.67 15.78
N GLU A 78 13.75 13.57 15.57
CA GLU A 78 15.06 13.53 14.95
C GLU A 78 15.01 12.85 13.56
N PRO A 79 15.93 13.19 12.64
CA PRO A 79 16.01 12.50 11.36
C PRO A 79 16.28 11.00 11.55
N VAL A 80 15.65 10.17 10.73
CA VAL A 80 15.84 8.72 10.70
C VAL A 80 16.70 8.34 9.49
N THR A 81 17.71 7.50 9.73
CA THR A 81 18.50 6.86 8.68
C THR A 81 18.01 5.44 8.47
N LEU A 82 17.68 5.09 7.23
CA LEU A 82 17.30 3.72 6.86
C LEU A 82 18.37 3.16 5.93
N THR A 83 18.88 1.97 6.22
CA THR A 83 19.73 1.20 5.30
C THR A 83 18.92 0.01 4.80
N VAL A 84 18.70 -0.05 3.49
CA VAL A 84 18.02 -1.18 2.85
C VAL A 84 19.02 -2.02 2.09
N SER A 85 19.05 -3.32 2.36
CA SER A 85 19.89 -4.30 1.68
C SER A 85 19.03 -5.45 1.12
N ALA A 86 19.23 -5.79 -0.16
CA ALA A 86 18.53 -6.88 -0.82
C ALA A 86 19.39 -8.13 -1.01
N TYR A 87 18.75 -9.29 -0.92
CA TYR A 87 19.39 -10.60 -0.97
C TYR A 87 18.52 -11.61 -1.72
N TYR A 88 19.14 -12.64 -2.28
CA TYR A 88 18.45 -13.73 -2.96
C TYR A 88 19.18 -15.09 -2.83
N SER A 89 18.46 -16.18 -3.07
CA SER A 89 19.04 -17.53 -3.15
C SER A 89 18.23 -18.42 -4.10
N GLU A 90 18.90 -18.95 -5.14
CA GLU A 90 18.31 -19.78 -6.20
C GLU A 90 18.12 -21.26 -5.83
N GLY A 91 18.42 -21.67 -4.59
CA GLY A 91 18.26 -23.05 -4.11
C GLY A 91 16.95 -23.31 -3.34
N ALA A 92 16.45 -24.54 -3.42
CA ALA A 92 15.33 -25.03 -2.60
C ALA A 92 15.69 -25.21 -1.10
N ALA A 93 16.97 -25.24 -0.77
CA ALA A 93 17.44 -25.40 0.61
C ALA A 93 17.09 -24.17 1.45
N ALA A 94 16.51 -24.39 2.63
CA ALA A 94 16.20 -23.32 3.57
C ALA A 94 17.49 -22.68 4.09
N VAL A 95 17.82 -21.48 3.60
CA VAL A 95 18.87 -20.64 4.17
C VAL A 95 18.29 -19.93 5.38
N SER A 96 18.93 -20.07 6.55
CA SER A 96 18.50 -19.34 7.75
C SER A 96 18.67 -17.84 7.56
N ALA A 97 17.83 -17.03 8.21
CA ALA A 97 17.91 -15.56 8.12
C ALA A 97 19.34 -15.04 8.37
N LYS A 98 20.02 -15.53 9.42
CA LYS A 98 21.41 -15.17 9.71
C LYS A 98 22.38 -15.47 8.56
N ASN A 99 22.18 -16.59 7.85
CA ASN A 99 23.03 -16.95 6.71
C ASN A 99 22.67 -16.16 5.45
N PHE A 100 21.41 -15.73 5.31
CA PHE A 100 20.92 -14.97 4.16
C PHE A 100 21.57 -13.58 4.03
N LEU A 101 22.06 -13.02 5.15
CA LEU A 101 22.78 -11.74 5.18
C LEU A 101 24.25 -11.83 4.73
N LYS A 102 24.74 -13.01 4.31
CA LYS A 102 26.12 -13.17 3.83
C LYS A 102 26.29 -12.54 2.43
N PRO A 103 27.48 -11.98 2.11
CA PRO A 103 27.73 -11.32 0.81
C PRO A 103 27.42 -12.17 -0.42
N GLN A 104 27.58 -13.50 -0.33
CA GLN A 104 27.28 -14.44 -1.42
C GLN A 104 25.79 -14.48 -1.83
N TYR A 105 24.89 -13.99 -0.98
CA TYR A 105 23.45 -13.91 -1.25
C TYR A 105 23.03 -12.47 -1.57
N ALA A 106 23.94 -11.50 -1.57
CA ALA A 106 23.60 -10.13 -1.89
C ALA A 106 23.14 -10.03 -3.36
N SER A 107 22.04 -9.31 -3.60
CA SER A 107 21.61 -8.99 -4.97
C SER A 107 22.68 -8.18 -5.70
N SER A 108 22.68 -8.21 -7.02
CA SER A 108 23.72 -7.57 -7.82
C SER A 108 23.64 -6.04 -7.76
N LYS A 109 22.42 -5.49 -7.85
CA LYS A 109 22.20 -4.06 -8.04
C LYS A 109 20.82 -3.63 -7.54
N LEU A 110 20.74 -2.37 -7.11
CA LEU A 110 19.48 -1.69 -6.86
C LEU A 110 19.33 -0.49 -7.80
N ASP A 111 18.12 -0.30 -8.33
CA ASP A 111 17.69 0.96 -8.93
C ASP A 111 16.61 1.60 -8.06
N VAL A 112 16.73 2.90 -7.82
CA VAL A 112 15.80 3.63 -6.93
C VAL A 112 15.12 4.73 -7.71
N GLN A 113 13.82 4.57 -7.87
CA GLN A 113 12.91 5.58 -8.42
C GLN A 113 12.09 6.18 -7.28
N PHE A 114 11.58 7.38 -7.46
CA PHE A 114 10.69 7.99 -6.45
C PHE A 114 9.59 8.82 -7.08
N SER A 115 8.45 8.88 -6.39
CA SER A 115 7.38 9.86 -6.58
C SER A 115 7.30 10.75 -5.36
N ALA A 116 6.97 12.02 -5.53
CA ALA A 116 6.87 12.98 -4.43
C ALA A 116 5.70 13.93 -4.68
N LYS A 117 5.13 14.50 -3.60
CA LYS A 117 4.06 15.51 -3.72
C LYS A 117 4.47 16.61 -4.72
N SER A 118 3.62 16.83 -5.72
CA SER A 118 3.80 17.88 -6.72
C SER A 118 3.87 19.26 -6.07
N PRO A 119 4.75 20.16 -6.54
CA PRO A 119 4.76 21.56 -6.09
C PRO A 119 3.43 22.30 -6.29
N THR A 120 2.57 21.83 -7.22
CA THR A 120 1.27 22.43 -7.52
C THR A 120 0.11 21.79 -6.77
N ALA A 121 0.36 20.75 -5.96
CA ALA A 121 -0.68 20.08 -5.19
C ALA A 121 -1.20 20.98 -4.05
N SER A 122 -2.48 20.83 -3.71
CA SER A 122 -3.13 21.60 -2.63
C SER A 122 -2.32 21.55 -1.33
N ALA A 123 -2.34 22.67 -0.58
CA ALA A 123 -1.76 22.74 0.75
C ALA A 123 -2.40 21.73 1.72
N GLU A 124 -3.64 21.33 1.47
CA GLU A 124 -4.36 20.37 2.30
C GLU A 124 -3.84 18.93 2.18
N ILE A 125 -3.11 18.60 1.11
CA ILE A 125 -2.55 17.26 0.91
C ILE A 125 -1.26 17.17 1.75
N PRO A 126 -1.12 16.16 2.63
CA PRO A 126 0.13 15.95 3.36
C PRO A 126 1.32 15.86 2.39
N ASP A 127 2.48 16.39 2.79
CA ASP A 127 3.70 16.14 2.00
C ASP A 127 4.02 14.64 2.05
N TYR A 128 4.44 14.06 0.92
CA TYR A 128 4.79 12.64 0.84
C TYR A 128 5.92 12.41 -0.15
N VAL A 129 6.62 11.30 0.03
CA VAL A 129 7.57 10.72 -0.94
C VAL A 129 7.38 9.20 -0.93
N THR A 130 7.35 8.57 -2.09
CA THR A 130 7.33 7.12 -2.24
C THR A 130 8.57 6.71 -3.01
N PHE A 131 9.44 5.92 -2.39
CA PHE A 131 10.58 5.31 -3.05
C PHE A 131 10.21 3.91 -3.54
N PHE A 132 10.56 3.61 -4.78
CA PHE A 132 10.48 2.30 -5.40
C PHE A 132 11.91 1.80 -5.62
N ILE A 133 12.27 0.72 -4.94
CA ILE A 133 13.59 0.10 -5.07
C ILE A 133 13.39 -1.17 -5.88
N PHE A 134 13.90 -1.14 -7.10
CA PHE A 134 13.92 -2.27 -8.00
C PHE A 134 15.19 -3.06 -7.77
N VAL A 135 15.04 -4.29 -7.31
CA VAL A 135 16.16 -5.20 -7.04
C VAL A 135 16.49 -5.93 -8.32
N GLU A 136 17.78 -6.09 -8.59
CA GLU A 136 18.31 -6.87 -9.70
C GLU A 136 19.31 -7.89 -9.16
N ASP A 137 18.98 -9.17 -9.35
CA ASP A 137 19.83 -10.28 -8.91
C ASP A 137 20.89 -10.63 -9.96
N THR A 138 20.62 -10.35 -11.25
CA THR A 138 21.49 -10.74 -12.35
C THR A 138 22.49 -9.64 -12.68
N PRO A 139 23.80 -9.95 -12.84
CA PRO A 139 24.77 -8.98 -13.31
C PRO A 139 24.41 -8.40 -14.68
N ASP A 140 24.75 -7.13 -14.93
CA ASP A 140 24.40 -6.42 -16.18
C ASP A 140 24.87 -7.18 -17.45
N SER A 141 25.94 -7.97 -17.39
CA SER A 141 26.45 -8.77 -18.52
C SER A 141 25.59 -9.98 -18.89
N ALA A 142 24.66 -10.39 -18.02
CA ALA A 142 23.82 -11.58 -18.20
C ALA A 142 22.32 -11.24 -18.33
N GLN A 143 21.97 -9.94 -18.37
CA GLN A 143 20.58 -9.50 -18.53
C GLN A 143 20.14 -9.59 -19.99
N VAL A 144 19.08 -10.38 -20.24
CA VAL A 144 18.45 -10.52 -21.56
C VAL A 144 17.24 -9.58 -21.71
N LEU A 145 16.59 -9.22 -20.59
CA LEU A 145 15.45 -8.30 -20.47
C LEU A 145 15.51 -7.58 -19.12
N ILE A 146 15.00 -6.35 -19.04
CA ILE A 146 14.86 -5.62 -17.77
C ILE A 146 13.73 -6.28 -16.98
N TYR A 147 14.08 -7.08 -15.98
CA TYR A 147 13.13 -7.77 -15.12
C TYR A 147 13.60 -7.74 -13.68
N PHE A 148 12.87 -7.02 -12.83
CA PHE A 148 13.21 -6.88 -11.42
C PHE A 148 12.61 -8.02 -10.59
N PRO A 149 13.43 -8.91 -9.99
CA PRO A 149 12.97 -10.04 -9.18
C PRO A 149 12.17 -9.66 -7.95
N SER A 150 12.48 -8.53 -7.35
CA SER A 150 11.73 -7.99 -6.22
C SER A 150 11.62 -6.47 -6.29
N VAL A 151 10.57 -5.95 -5.66
CA VAL A 151 10.30 -4.51 -5.56
C VAL A 151 10.07 -4.19 -4.10
N ILE A 152 10.76 -3.18 -3.59
CA ILE A 152 10.60 -2.66 -2.23
C ILE A 152 9.99 -1.27 -2.35
N THR A 153 9.02 -0.97 -1.51
CA THR A 153 8.46 0.37 -1.41
C THR A 153 8.74 0.95 -0.03
N ILE A 154 9.19 2.21 -0.01
CA ILE A 154 9.24 3.02 1.21
C ILE A 154 8.32 4.20 0.96
N HIS A 155 7.16 4.19 1.61
CA HIS A 155 6.22 5.30 1.58
C HIS A 155 6.42 6.15 2.83
N VAL A 156 6.72 7.43 2.65
CA VAL A 156 6.85 8.38 3.74
C VAL A 156 5.86 9.51 3.57
N VAL A 157 5.12 9.81 4.65
CA VAL A 157 4.11 10.86 4.69
C VAL A 157 4.44 11.77 5.86
N LYS A 158 4.59 13.07 5.57
CA LYS A 158 4.76 14.07 6.60
C LYS A 158 3.44 14.23 7.35
N ILE A 159 3.49 14.23 8.68
CA ILE A 159 2.32 14.55 9.49
C ILE A 159 1.77 15.91 9.05
N ASN A 160 0.48 15.93 8.74
CA ASN A 160 -0.18 17.13 8.25
C ASN A 160 -0.67 17.95 9.44
N PRO A 161 -0.23 19.21 9.61
CA PRO A 161 -0.73 20.09 10.65
C PRO A 161 -2.10 20.69 10.33
N ASN A 162 -2.80 20.22 9.27
CA ASN A 162 -4.11 20.74 8.91
C ASN A 162 -5.04 20.79 10.13
N PRO A 163 -5.82 21.89 10.25
CA PRO A 163 -6.83 22.00 11.30
C PRO A 163 -7.80 20.81 11.20
N ILE A 164 -8.12 20.26 12.37
CA ILE A 164 -9.09 19.18 12.56
C ILE A 164 -10.35 19.51 11.74
N PRO A 165 -10.91 18.56 10.95
CA PRO A 165 -12.13 18.78 10.21
C PRO A 165 -13.24 19.38 11.09
N PRO A 166 -14.12 20.21 10.53
CA PRO A 166 -15.24 20.74 11.29
C PRO A 166 -16.05 19.59 11.90
N PRO A 167 -16.52 19.74 13.14
CA PRO A 167 -17.19 18.66 13.87
C PRO A 167 -18.40 18.14 13.10
N PRO A 168 -18.73 16.84 13.27
CA PRO A 168 -19.85 16.23 12.58
C PRO A 168 -21.17 16.98 12.86
N PRO A 169 -22.14 16.94 11.91
CA PRO A 169 -23.46 17.53 12.11
C PRO A 169 -24.13 17.07 13.41
N SER A 170 -24.98 17.92 13.98
CA SER A 170 -25.56 17.73 15.33
C SER A 170 -26.42 16.47 15.51
N ASN A 171 -26.80 15.81 14.41
CA ASN A 171 -27.62 14.59 14.40
C ASN A 171 -26.80 13.28 14.46
N VAL A 172 -25.46 13.34 14.56
CA VAL A 172 -24.62 12.16 14.76
C VAL A 172 -24.71 11.67 16.21
N ILE A 173 -24.98 10.36 16.40
CA ILE A 173 -25.11 9.75 17.73
C ILE A 173 -23.78 9.83 18.48
N LYS A 174 -23.83 10.40 19.68
CA LYS A 174 -22.68 10.52 20.59
C LYS A 174 -22.55 9.24 21.45
N PRO A 175 -21.32 8.87 21.85
CA PRO A 175 -20.06 9.57 21.61
C PRO A 175 -19.48 9.31 20.21
N TYR A 176 -19.07 10.39 19.53
CA TYR A 176 -18.32 10.30 18.28
C TYR A 176 -16.83 10.15 18.57
N ASN A 177 -16.11 9.41 17.73
CA ASN A 177 -14.68 9.18 17.92
C ASN A 177 -13.84 10.31 17.30
N PRO A 178 -13.12 11.12 18.09
CA PRO A 178 -12.21 12.16 17.58
C PRO A 178 -10.98 11.60 16.82
N VAL A 179 -10.73 10.28 16.89
CA VAL A 179 -9.66 9.59 16.15
C VAL A 179 -10.03 9.32 14.68
N LEU A 180 -11.28 9.55 14.27
CA LEU A 180 -11.71 9.39 12.87
C LEU A 180 -11.08 10.43 11.92
N ASP A 181 -10.42 11.45 12.49
CA ASP A 181 -9.62 12.44 11.79
C ASP A 181 -8.12 12.07 11.68
N LEU A 182 -7.70 10.90 12.18
CA LEU A 182 -6.31 10.42 12.15
C LEU A 182 -6.05 9.39 11.01
N PRO A 183 -4.78 9.17 10.59
CA PRO A 183 -4.43 8.26 9.50
C PRO A 183 -4.96 6.82 9.67
N ARG A 184 -5.36 6.24 8.53
CA ARG A 184 -6.06 4.95 8.41
C ARG A 184 -5.13 3.75 8.68
N PRO A 185 -5.67 2.57 9.06
CA PRO A 185 -4.86 1.38 9.37
C PRO A 185 -4.74 0.39 8.21
N SER A 186 -3.99 -0.67 8.51
CA SER A 186 -3.37 -1.61 7.60
C SER A 186 -3.91 -3.05 7.63
N LYS A 187 -5.07 -3.35 8.26
CA LYS A 187 -5.55 -4.75 8.42
C LYS A 187 -7.01 -5.00 8.03
N PHE A 188 -7.22 -6.07 7.26
CA PHE A 188 -8.48 -6.54 6.66
C PHE A 188 -9.50 -7.10 7.68
N GLU A 189 -9.04 -7.62 8.82
CA GLU A 189 -9.87 -8.28 9.86
C GLU A 189 -10.86 -7.36 10.60
N ASN A 190 -10.82 -6.06 10.35
CA ASN A 190 -11.66 -5.07 11.04
C ASN A 190 -13.10 -5.03 10.53
N TYR A 191 -13.39 -5.57 9.34
CA TYR A 191 -14.73 -5.50 8.74
C TYR A 191 -15.76 -6.41 9.44
N LEU A 192 -15.36 -7.61 9.91
CA LEU A 192 -16.26 -8.53 10.62
C LEU A 192 -16.67 -8.03 12.01
N LYS A 193 -15.95 -7.06 12.57
CA LYS A 193 -16.18 -6.52 13.91
C LYS A 193 -17.21 -5.38 13.92
N LEU A 194 -17.51 -4.80 12.76
CA LEU A 194 -18.25 -3.54 12.65
C LEU A 194 -19.71 -3.68 13.09
N ASP A 195 -20.37 -4.77 12.70
CA ASP A 195 -21.71 -5.10 13.19
C ASP A 195 -21.69 -5.57 14.65
N ALA A 196 -20.70 -6.40 15.02
CA ALA A 196 -20.59 -6.97 16.36
C ALA A 196 -20.29 -5.93 17.44
N ALA A 197 -19.62 -4.84 17.08
CA ALA A 197 -19.27 -3.77 17.99
C ALA A 197 -20.36 -2.68 18.10
N LYS A 198 -21.44 -2.74 17.32
CA LYS A 198 -22.50 -1.72 17.30
C LYS A 198 -23.01 -1.42 18.72
N GLY A 199 -23.06 -0.14 19.07
CA GLY A 199 -23.52 0.31 20.40
C GLY A 199 -22.51 0.11 21.53
N THR A 200 -21.29 -0.35 21.23
CA THR A 200 -20.21 -0.51 22.21
C THR A 200 -19.10 0.52 21.98
N ALA A 201 -18.25 0.73 23.00
CA ALA A 201 -17.05 1.57 22.87
C ALA A 201 -16.06 1.02 21.82
N ALA A 202 -16.10 -0.28 21.52
CA ALA A 202 -15.23 -0.90 20.52
C ALA A 202 -15.58 -0.44 19.10
N TYR A 203 -16.81 0.02 18.83
CA TYR A 203 -17.23 0.51 17.51
C TYR A 203 -16.37 1.69 17.06
N ALA A 204 -16.09 2.60 17.99
CA ALA A 204 -15.22 3.75 17.76
C ALA A 204 -13.81 3.34 17.34
N ALA A 205 -13.27 2.25 17.89
CA ALA A 205 -11.91 1.78 17.59
C ALA A 205 -11.80 1.05 16.24
N ILE A 206 -12.92 0.73 15.59
CA ILE A 206 -12.91 0.06 14.29
C ILE A 206 -12.71 1.10 13.20
N LYS A 207 -11.59 0.95 12.52
CA LYS A 207 -11.11 1.87 11.52
C LYS A 207 -11.62 1.49 10.11
N PRO A 208 -11.81 2.47 9.18
CA PRO A 208 -12.29 2.22 7.82
C PRO A 208 -11.38 1.28 7.01
N LEU A 209 -11.99 0.50 6.11
CA LEU A 209 -11.29 -0.40 5.19
C LEU A 209 -11.31 0.18 3.77
N ASP A 210 -10.18 0.11 3.08
CA ASP A 210 -10.07 0.44 1.67
C ASP A 210 -9.41 -0.74 0.93
N LEU A 211 -10.04 -1.19 -0.15
CA LEU A 211 -9.65 -2.36 -0.92
C LEU A 211 -9.23 -1.94 -2.32
N ILE A 212 -7.97 -2.15 -2.67
CA ILE A 212 -7.49 -1.88 -4.03
C ILE A 212 -7.25 -3.22 -4.72
N VAL A 213 -8.05 -3.49 -5.74
CA VAL A 213 -8.00 -4.72 -6.54
C VAL A 213 -7.31 -4.40 -7.85
N ILE A 214 -6.09 -4.90 -8.02
CA ILE A 214 -5.32 -4.76 -9.26
C ILE A 214 -5.54 -6.04 -10.08
N THR A 215 -6.12 -5.92 -11.28
CA THR A 215 -6.52 -7.08 -12.09
C THR A 215 -6.42 -6.79 -13.59
N ASP A 216 -6.15 -7.79 -14.41
CA ASP A 216 -6.36 -7.74 -15.85
C ASP A 216 -7.59 -8.54 -16.30
N GLY A 217 -8.25 -9.28 -15.42
CA GLY A 217 -9.34 -10.19 -15.75
C GLY A 217 -10.72 -9.77 -15.23
N VAL A 218 -11.73 -10.53 -15.64
CA VAL A 218 -13.12 -10.41 -15.15
C VAL A 218 -13.38 -11.28 -13.92
N PRO A 219 -14.30 -10.89 -13.02
CA PRO A 219 -14.80 -11.78 -11.98
C PRO A 219 -15.42 -13.02 -12.62
N ASN A 220 -15.12 -14.20 -12.07
CA ASN A 220 -15.61 -15.49 -12.55
C ASN A 220 -16.21 -16.35 -11.41
N ASP A 221 -16.57 -15.71 -10.30
CA ASP A 221 -17.16 -16.35 -9.14
C ASP A 221 -18.50 -17.05 -9.48
N PRO A 222 -18.85 -18.15 -8.78
CA PRO A 222 -20.16 -18.78 -8.88
C PRO A 222 -21.32 -17.80 -8.57
N PRO A 223 -22.56 -18.08 -9.01
CA PRO A 223 -23.69 -17.17 -8.84
C PRO A 223 -23.95 -16.70 -7.40
N GLU A 224 -23.63 -17.54 -6.39
CA GLU A 224 -23.82 -17.19 -4.98
C GLU A 224 -22.85 -16.08 -4.50
N PHE A 225 -21.71 -15.95 -5.17
CA PHE A 225 -20.62 -15.02 -4.86
C PHE A 225 -20.34 -14.03 -5.99
N GLU A 226 -21.30 -13.88 -6.93
CA GLU A 226 -21.15 -12.94 -8.03
C GLU A 226 -20.84 -11.54 -7.49
N LEU A 227 -19.72 -10.98 -7.95
CA LEU A 227 -19.09 -9.81 -7.35
C LEU A 227 -20.03 -8.62 -7.25
N THR A 228 -20.81 -8.34 -8.30
CA THR A 228 -21.75 -7.21 -8.34
C THR A 228 -22.81 -7.37 -7.25
N GLN A 229 -23.41 -8.55 -7.13
CA GLN A 229 -24.40 -8.86 -6.09
C GLN A 229 -23.82 -8.73 -4.69
N VAL A 230 -22.58 -9.19 -4.46
CA VAL A 230 -21.91 -9.06 -3.17
C VAL A 230 -21.70 -7.58 -2.82
N LEU A 231 -21.18 -6.77 -3.76
CA LEU A 231 -20.94 -5.34 -3.55
C LEU A 231 -22.24 -4.56 -3.32
N VAL A 232 -23.32 -4.87 -4.03
CA VAL A 232 -24.65 -4.27 -3.81
C VAL A 232 -25.18 -4.62 -2.41
N LYS A 233 -25.12 -5.90 -2.01
CA LYS A 233 -25.54 -6.33 -0.66
C LYS A 233 -24.76 -5.60 0.43
N ILE A 234 -23.46 -5.44 0.24
CA ILE A 234 -22.59 -4.70 1.18
C ILE A 234 -22.96 -3.21 1.23
N GLY A 235 -23.12 -2.56 0.07
CA GLY A 235 -23.51 -1.15 -0.01
C GLY A 235 -24.86 -0.88 0.66
N GLN A 236 -25.84 -1.75 0.44
CA GLN A 236 -27.14 -1.69 1.11
C GLN A 236 -27.03 -1.86 2.63
N ARG A 237 -26.16 -2.77 3.09
CA ARG A 237 -25.91 -2.98 4.53
C ARG A 237 -25.29 -1.75 5.19
N ILE A 238 -24.33 -1.10 4.53
CA ILE A 238 -23.73 0.14 5.02
C ILE A 238 -24.76 1.27 5.04
N LYS A 239 -25.55 1.42 3.98
CA LYS A 239 -26.58 2.45 3.83
C LYS A 239 -27.75 2.31 4.82
N SER A 240 -28.15 1.07 5.14
CA SER A 240 -29.23 0.78 6.10
C SER A 240 -28.76 0.72 7.55
N GLY A 241 -27.46 0.49 7.77
CA GLY A 241 -26.83 0.48 9.08
C GLY A 241 -26.43 1.88 9.57
N PRO A 242 -26.10 2.04 10.86
CA PRO A 242 -25.58 3.30 11.42
C PRO A 242 -24.07 3.45 11.12
N HIS A 243 -23.65 3.06 9.92
CA HIS A 243 -22.27 3.05 9.49
C HIS A 243 -21.95 4.35 8.78
N HIS A 244 -20.73 4.86 8.99
CA HIS A 244 -20.27 6.00 8.22
C HIS A 244 -20.18 5.59 6.74
N PRO A 245 -20.68 6.38 5.77
CA PRO A 245 -20.65 6.00 4.35
C PRO A 245 -19.25 5.66 3.81
N ASN A 246 -18.21 6.25 4.41
CA ASN A 246 -16.80 5.99 4.09
C ASN A 246 -16.15 4.88 4.94
N SER A 247 -16.93 4.01 5.62
CA SER A 247 -16.38 2.90 6.41
C SER A 247 -15.76 1.81 5.53
N LEU A 248 -16.14 1.75 4.25
CA LEU A 248 -15.61 0.82 3.25
C LEU A 248 -15.47 1.51 1.89
N GLY A 249 -14.32 1.33 1.26
CA GLY A 249 -14.06 1.61 -0.16
C GLY A 249 -13.52 0.39 -0.87
N ALA A 250 -13.83 0.26 -2.16
CA ALA A 250 -13.25 -0.74 -3.06
C ALA A 250 -12.94 -0.11 -4.42
N GLN A 251 -11.69 -0.20 -4.87
CA GLN A 251 -11.24 0.35 -6.14
C GLN A 251 -10.66 -0.75 -7.03
N PHE A 252 -11.19 -0.87 -8.25
CA PHE A 252 -10.73 -1.85 -9.23
C PHE A 252 -9.82 -1.18 -10.24
N VAL A 253 -8.53 -1.49 -10.19
CA VAL A 253 -7.51 -0.96 -11.09
C VAL A 253 -7.22 -2.00 -12.15
N GLN A 254 -7.62 -1.70 -13.39
CA GLN A 254 -7.28 -2.57 -14.51
C GLN A 254 -5.81 -2.37 -14.90
N ILE A 255 -5.06 -3.47 -14.95
CA ILE A 255 -3.76 -3.59 -15.60
C ILE A 255 -3.93 -4.45 -16.85
N GLY A 256 -3.19 -4.19 -17.93
CA GLY A 256 -3.29 -5.02 -19.13
C GLY A 256 -4.56 -4.80 -19.97
N SER A 257 -4.58 -5.40 -21.16
CA SER A 257 -5.51 -5.06 -22.25
C SER A 257 -6.62 -6.08 -22.49
N ASP A 258 -7.03 -6.85 -21.47
CA ASP A 258 -8.16 -7.78 -21.62
C ASP A 258 -9.45 -6.99 -21.96
N PRO A 259 -10.08 -7.26 -23.12
CA PRO A 259 -11.28 -6.57 -23.54
C PRO A 259 -12.49 -6.88 -22.66
N ALA A 260 -12.57 -8.08 -22.08
CA ALA A 260 -13.64 -8.46 -21.18
C ALA A 260 -13.56 -7.68 -19.85
N ALA A 261 -12.35 -7.49 -19.31
CA ALA A 261 -12.14 -6.68 -18.10
C ALA A 261 -12.50 -5.21 -18.35
N ALA A 262 -12.07 -4.66 -19.50
CA ALA A 262 -12.39 -3.28 -19.90
C ALA A 262 -13.89 -3.01 -20.01
N VAL A 263 -14.69 -4.04 -20.34
CA VAL A 263 -16.15 -3.95 -20.42
C VAL A 263 -16.82 -4.14 -19.07
N ASN A 264 -16.35 -5.06 -18.24
CA ASN A 264 -17.08 -5.48 -17.04
C ASN A 264 -16.70 -4.71 -15.76
N LEU A 265 -15.44 -4.30 -15.59
CA LEU A 265 -15.05 -3.54 -14.40
C LEU A 265 -15.76 -2.18 -14.27
N PRO A 266 -15.96 -1.39 -15.35
CA PRO A 266 -16.73 -0.16 -15.26
C PRO A 266 -18.22 -0.36 -14.93
N LYS A 267 -18.78 -1.55 -15.18
CA LYS A 267 -20.19 -1.84 -14.82
C LYS A 267 -20.39 -1.93 -13.31
N LEU A 268 -19.34 -2.24 -12.55
CA LEU A 268 -19.40 -2.25 -11.08
C LEU A 268 -19.73 -0.86 -10.49
N LEU A 269 -19.37 0.22 -11.21
CA LEU A 269 -19.74 1.61 -10.88
C LEU A 269 -21.22 1.91 -11.12
N GLN A 270 -21.83 1.21 -12.09
CA GLN A 270 -23.22 1.45 -12.51
C GLN A 270 -24.22 0.72 -11.59
N ALA A 271 -23.75 -0.28 -10.85
CA ALA A 271 -24.54 -0.98 -9.85
C ALA A 271 -24.79 -0.09 -8.60
N ASP A 272 -25.92 -0.29 -7.92
CA ASP A 272 -26.27 0.42 -6.68
C ASP A 272 -25.45 -0.08 -5.48
N THR A 273 -24.14 0.19 -5.53
CA THR A 273 -23.16 -0.24 -4.52
C THR A 273 -23.06 0.78 -3.36
N GLY A 274 -23.96 1.76 -3.28
CA GLY A 274 -23.91 2.79 -2.22
C GLY A 274 -22.67 3.67 -2.29
N HIS A 275 -22.12 3.87 -3.50
CA HIS A 275 -20.88 4.60 -3.75
C HIS A 275 -19.64 4.02 -3.04
N ILE A 276 -19.60 2.73 -2.73
CA ILE A 276 -18.37 2.12 -2.15
C ILE A 276 -17.35 1.73 -3.22
N VAL A 277 -17.77 1.61 -4.49
CA VAL A 277 -16.94 1.10 -5.59
C VAL A 277 -16.39 2.23 -6.47
N ASP A 278 -15.13 2.11 -6.86
CA ASP A 278 -14.51 2.89 -7.93
C ASP A 278 -13.80 1.97 -8.95
N SER A 279 -13.59 2.43 -10.19
CA SER A 279 -12.91 1.65 -11.23
C SER A 279 -11.98 2.55 -12.05
N VAL A 280 -10.75 2.07 -12.28
CA VAL A 280 -9.74 2.75 -13.08
C VAL A 280 -9.36 1.88 -14.28
N PRO A 281 -9.75 2.25 -15.51
CA PRO A 281 -9.49 1.45 -16.70
C PRO A 281 -8.04 1.58 -17.16
N TYR A 282 -7.55 0.51 -17.80
CA TYR A 282 -6.30 0.50 -18.55
C TYR A 282 -6.54 1.15 -19.91
N LYS A 283 -5.74 2.16 -20.25
CA LYS A 283 -5.81 2.90 -21.53
C LYS A 283 -4.56 2.67 -22.40
N GLY A 284 -3.89 1.52 -22.25
CA GLY A 284 -2.67 1.18 -22.99
C GLY A 284 -1.38 1.39 -22.19
N PRO A 285 -0.21 1.05 -22.78
CA PRO A 285 1.07 1.17 -22.10
C PRO A 285 1.32 2.59 -21.57
N GLY A 286 1.78 2.70 -20.32
CA GLY A 286 1.98 4.00 -19.65
C GLY A 286 0.71 4.67 -19.12
N SER A 287 -0.49 4.12 -19.40
CA SER A 287 -1.75 4.68 -18.89
C SER A 287 -1.97 4.49 -17.38
N ILE A 288 -1.20 3.60 -16.76
CA ILE A 288 -1.09 3.41 -15.33
C ILE A 288 0.28 3.95 -14.94
N SER A 289 0.37 5.28 -14.89
CA SER A 289 1.58 5.98 -14.46
C SER A 289 1.71 5.94 -12.93
N PRO A 290 2.91 6.18 -12.38
CA PRO A 290 3.10 6.39 -10.94
C PRO A 290 2.11 7.41 -10.36
N ASP A 291 1.91 8.56 -11.02
CA ASP A 291 0.95 9.60 -10.60
C ASP A 291 -0.50 9.09 -10.55
N LYS A 292 -0.88 8.21 -11.48
CA LYS A 292 -2.23 7.66 -11.53
C LYS A 292 -2.43 6.59 -10.46
N LEU A 293 -1.43 5.73 -10.23
CA LEU A 293 -1.42 4.77 -9.11
C LEU A 293 -1.43 5.49 -7.76
N GLU A 294 -0.70 6.58 -7.65
CA GLU A 294 -0.67 7.45 -6.48
C GLU A 294 -2.05 8.07 -6.20
N ARG A 295 -2.74 8.60 -7.21
CA ARG A 295 -4.11 9.12 -7.06
C ARG A 295 -5.13 8.04 -6.71
N ILE A 296 -4.96 6.83 -7.24
CA ILE A 296 -5.75 5.64 -6.87
C ILE A 296 -5.58 5.39 -5.37
N LEU A 297 -4.34 5.22 -4.90
CA LEU A 297 -4.01 4.97 -3.50
C LEU A 297 -4.52 6.11 -2.58
N LEU A 298 -4.37 7.37 -3.00
CA LEU A 298 -4.83 8.53 -2.25
C LEU A 298 -6.35 8.68 -2.24
N GLY A 299 -7.04 8.34 -3.33
CA GLY A 299 -8.51 8.33 -3.41
C GLY A 299 -9.12 7.30 -2.46
N GLY A 300 -8.46 6.15 -2.32
CA GLY A 300 -8.79 5.12 -1.35
C GLY A 300 -8.54 5.52 0.12
N LEU A 301 -7.49 6.31 0.38
CA LEU A 301 -7.13 6.84 1.71
C LEU A 301 -7.82 8.15 2.10
N HIS A 302 -8.41 8.89 1.15
CA HIS A 302 -9.04 10.18 1.40
C HIS A 302 -10.25 10.43 0.47
N PRO A 303 -11.50 10.20 0.94
CA PRO A 303 -12.73 10.28 0.14
C PRO A 303 -12.97 11.63 -0.52
N ASN A 304 -12.41 12.71 0.03
CA ASN A 304 -12.48 14.03 -0.59
C ASN A 304 -11.62 14.13 -1.87
N ILE A 305 -10.56 13.31 -1.98
CA ILE A 305 -9.78 13.16 -3.22
C ILE A 305 -10.60 12.36 -4.25
N ARG A 306 -11.40 11.38 -3.81
CA ARG A 306 -12.32 10.62 -4.66
C ARG A 306 -13.48 11.45 -5.22
N ALA A 307 -13.97 12.44 -4.47
CA ALA A 307 -15.06 13.33 -4.90
C ALA A 307 -14.63 14.35 -5.98
N GLN A 308 -13.34 14.50 -6.25
CA GLN A 308 -12.83 15.34 -7.32
C GLN A 308 -12.94 14.57 -8.65
N GLN A 309 -14.02 14.82 -9.41
CA GLN A 309 -14.11 14.34 -10.80
C GLN A 309 -12.98 14.93 -11.64
N ILE A 310 -12.31 14.09 -12.42
CA ILE A 310 -11.32 14.51 -13.41
C ILE A 310 -11.87 14.22 -14.81
N ILE A 311 -11.84 15.25 -15.66
CA ILE A 311 -11.96 15.18 -17.12
C ILE A 311 -10.76 14.43 -17.70
#